data_AF-A0A5C8JVH5-F1
#
_entry.id   AF-A0A5C8JVH5-F1
#
_cell.length_a   1.000
_cell.length_b   1.000
_cell.length_c   1.000
_cell.angle_alpha   90.00
_cell.angle_beta   90.00
_cell.angle_gamma   90.00
#
_symmetry.space_group_name_H-M   'P 1'
#
loop_
_entity.id
_entity.type
_entity.pdbx_description
1 polymer ?
#
loop_
_entity_poly.entity_id
_entity_poly.type
_entity_poly.pdbx_seq_one_letter_code
_entity_poly.pdbx_strand_id
1 'polypeptide(L)'
;MVGWSLWIAIFLAIVVLLLYRAFRPHRRAQVVEWAAGHGLPATGLDWDEASRYLDRSRCLRTVGFVIPLFLGGTTSIVWALVYAQPSPPFPFDLLGSPSWLVGYLLGAVLAEVTWTRPRTQKAAALVPRRVADYIGRPALVLIRVVGLATIAVGVIGHWFLAGHLRAGFGFGPVPAVTAAVVLVLMEASLWFIVHRRQPVGSESQMRLDDALRSTTIHRMAGAGLGMMFLFLGYELFSIGGGIEGQALRIILPWAGVACVFVGVPLSWQRVGHPRVWPVRRHTSGEAASPMDTVDRTAT
;
A
#
# COMPACT_ATOMS: atom_id res chain seq x y z
N MET A 1 27.70 12.79 -19.81
CA MET A 1 27.70 13.07 -18.35
C MET A 1 26.55 13.98 -17.90
N VAL A 2 26.23 15.07 -18.62
CA VAL A 2 25.17 16.05 -18.24
C VAL A 2 23.79 15.43 -17.96
N GLY A 3 23.38 14.40 -18.70
CA GLY A 3 22.09 13.73 -18.49
C GLY A 3 21.94 13.06 -17.12
N TRP A 4 23.02 12.49 -16.56
CA TRP A 4 22.97 11.77 -15.29
C TRP A 4 22.82 12.71 -14.10
N SER A 5 23.55 13.84 -14.12
CA SER A 5 23.48 14.85 -13.08
C SER A 5 22.06 15.43 -12.93
N LEU A 6 21.35 15.63 -14.04
CA LEU A 6 19.97 16.10 -14.04
C LEU A 6 19.02 15.09 -13.39
N TRP A 7 19.08 13.82 -13.77
CA TRP A 7 18.23 12.77 -13.19
C TRP A 7 18.48 12.58 -11.69
N ILE A 8 19.74 12.62 -11.26
CA ILE A 8 20.12 12.57 -9.84
C ILE A 8 19.53 13.79 -9.10
N ALA A 9 19.66 14.99 -9.65
CA ALA A 9 19.10 16.19 -9.04
C ALA A 9 17.58 16.13 -8.91
N ILE A 10 16.87 15.68 -9.96
CA ILE A 10 15.41 15.49 -9.93
C ILE A 10 15.03 14.45 -8.86
N PHE A 11 15.71 13.32 -8.82
CA PHE A 11 15.45 12.28 -7.83
C PHE A 11 15.66 12.77 -6.39
N LEU A 12 16.79 13.44 -6.12
CA LEU A 12 17.08 14.02 -4.82
C LEU A 12 16.03 15.07 -4.45
N ALA A 13 15.60 15.92 -5.39
CA ALA A 13 14.52 16.88 -5.16
C ALA A 13 13.20 16.19 -4.79
N ILE A 14 12.85 15.08 -5.45
CA ILE A 14 11.66 14.28 -5.12
C ILE A 14 11.79 13.69 -3.71
N VAL A 15 12.92 13.09 -3.36
CA VAL A 15 13.16 12.54 -2.01
C VAL A 15 13.05 13.63 -0.95
N VAL A 16 13.73 14.77 -1.15
CA VAL A 16 13.70 15.90 -0.21
C VAL A 16 12.27 16.41 -0.05
N LEU A 17 11.51 16.52 -1.15
CA LEU A 17 10.10 16.89 -1.10
C LEU A 17 9.25 15.87 -0.33
N LEU A 18 9.48 14.56 -0.52
CA LEU A 18 8.78 13.50 0.20
C LEU A 18 9.08 13.57 1.71
N LEU A 19 10.35 13.72 2.09
CA LEU A 19 10.75 13.86 3.50
C LEU A 19 10.17 15.14 4.09
N TYR A 20 10.31 16.28 3.42
CA TYR A 20 9.74 17.56 3.86
C TYR A 20 8.22 17.44 4.10
N ARG A 21 7.49 16.82 3.17
CA ARG A 21 6.05 16.58 3.33
C ARG A 21 5.74 15.59 4.45
N ALA A 22 6.59 14.61 4.70
CA ALA A 22 6.38 13.61 5.74
C ALA A 22 6.49 14.21 7.14
N PHE A 23 7.48 15.08 7.36
CA PHE A 23 7.75 15.73 8.64
C PHE A 23 6.90 16.98 8.91
N ARG A 24 6.23 17.53 7.90
CA ARG A 24 5.37 18.71 8.08
C ARG A 24 4.06 18.34 8.81
N PRO A 25 3.74 18.92 9.98
CA PRO A 25 2.52 18.60 10.72
C PRO A 25 1.23 18.79 9.90
N HIS A 26 0.24 17.94 10.13
CA HIS A 26 -1.09 18.12 9.52
C HIS A 26 -1.74 19.41 10.02
N ARG A 27 -2.32 20.18 9.10
CA ARG A 27 -3.14 21.34 9.48
C ARG A 27 -4.45 20.86 10.10
N ARG A 28 -5.00 21.59 11.06
CA ARG A 28 -6.30 21.27 11.68
C ARG A 28 -7.40 21.01 10.63
N ALA A 29 -7.47 21.83 9.58
CA ALA A 29 -8.41 21.63 8.48
C ALA A 29 -8.30 20.25 7.81
N GLN A 30 -7.08 19.72 7.66
CA GLN A 30 -6.85 18.39 7.06
C GLN A 30 -7.31 17.26 7.99
N VAL A 31 -7.13 17.43 9.30
CA VAL A 31 -7.59 16.45 10.30
C VAL A 31 -9.11 16.45 10.38
N VAL A 32 -9.76 17.62 10.32
CA VAL A 32 -11.22 17.74 10.26
C VAL A 32 -11.77 17.11 8.98
N GLU A 33 -11.15 17.37 7.82
CA GLU A 33 -11.56 16.75 6.56
C GLU A 33 -11.36 15.23 6.57
N TRP A 34 -10.26 14.76 7.17
CA TRP A 34 -10.02 13.33 7.39
C TRP A 34 -11.11 12.70 8.28
N ALA A 35 -11.47 13.37 9.38
CA ALA A 35 -12.46 12.89 10.33
C ALA A 35 -13.87 12.88 9.72
N ALA A 36 -14.24 13.91 8.96
CA ALA A 36 -15.48 13.96 8.21
C ALA A 36 -15.58 12.78 7.22
N GLY A 37 -14.49 12.44 6.53
CA GLY A 37 -14.43 11.27 5.65
C GLY A 37 -14.63 9.92 6.35
N HIS A 38 -14.47 9.86 7.68
CA HIS A 38 -14.74 8.67 8.49
C HIS A 38 -16.07 8.74 9.27
N GLY A 39 -16.88 9.79 9.04
CA GLY A 39 -18.14 9.98 9.77
C GLY A 39 -17.96 10.34 11.25
N LEU A 40 -16.80 10.90 11.62
CA LEU A 40 -16.53 11.30 13.00
C LEU A 40 -17.16 12.68 13.31
N PRO A 41 -17.75 12.88 14.50
CA PRO A 41 -18.36 14.15 14.87
C PRO A 41 -17.31 15.26 15.05
N ALA A 42 -17.69 16.52 14.77
CA ALA A 42 -16.78 17.66 14.90
C ALA A 42 -16.42 18.02 16.36
N THR A 43 -17.16 17.48 17.34
CA THR A 43 -17.01 17.76 18.77
C THR A 43 -16.74 16.47 19.55
N GLY A 44 -16.06 16.58 20.70
CA GLY A 44 -15.82 15.43 21.60
C GLY A 44 -14.74 14.44 21.18
N LEU A 45 -13.92 14.79 20.18
CA LEU A 45 -12.75 14.02 19.75
C LEU A 45 -11.46 14.67 20.24
N ASP A 46 -10.49 13.83 20.59
CA ASP A 46 -9.12 14.25 20.84
C ASP A 46 -8.39 14.47 19.50
N TRP A 47 -8.50 15.71 18.99
CA TRP A 47 -7.86 16.13 17.75
C TRP A 47 -6.32 16.06 17.80
N ASP A 48 -5.76 16.20 19.00
CA ASP A 48 -4.31 16.17 19.23
C ASP A 48 -3.80 14.74 19.18
N GLU A 49 -4.58 13.76 19.65
CA GLU A 49 -4.28 12.35 19.44
C GLU A 49 -4.31 11.98 17.95
N ALA A 50 -5.38 12.35 17.25
CA ALA A 50 -5.54 12.04 15.83
C ALA A 50 -4.40 12.63 14.97
N SER A 51 -4.08 13.91 15.18
CA SER A 51 -3.01 14.60 14.44
C SER A 51 -1.64 13.96 14.68
N ARG A 52 -1.27 13.70 15.96
CA ARG A 52 -0.02 13.03 16.32
C ARG A 52 0.11 11.65 15.68
N TYR A 53 -0.96 10.86 15.68
CA TYR A 53 -0.95 9.55 15.01
C TYR A 53 -0.74 9.71 13.50
N LEU A 54 -1.50 10.60 12.84
CA LEU A 54 -1.43 10.79 11.39
C LEU A 54 -0.05 11.30 10.95
N ASP A 55 0.55 12.22 11.70
CA ASP A 55 1.91 12.73 11.47
C ASP A 55 2.95 11.62 11.62
N ARG A 56 2.92 10.91 12.75
CA ARG A 56 3.85 9.79 13.02
C ARG A 56 3.73 8.69 11.97
N SER A 57 2.51 8.29 11.63
CA SER A 57 2.23 7.27 10.62
C SER A 57 2.73 7.67 9.23
N ARG A 58 2.59 8.95 8.85
CA ARG A 58 3.16 9.45 7.58
C ARG A 58 4.69 9.43 7.63
N CYS A 59 5.29 9.91 8.71
CA CYS A 59 6.75 9.92 8.88
C CYS A 59 7.35 8.51 8.76
N LEU A 60 6.87 7.54 9.55
CA LEU A 60 7.42 6.18 9.56
C LEU A 60 7.26 5.46 8.22
N ARG A 61 6.14 5.67 7.52
CA ARG A 61 5.95 5.13 6.17
C ARG A 61 6.89 5.75 5.15
N THR A 62 7.09 7.06 5.19
CA THR A 62 8.03 7.73 4.28
C THR A 62 9.47 7.35 4.59
N VAL A 63 9.88 7.30 5.86
CA VAL A 63 11.23 6.85 6.24
C VAL A 63 11.44 5.39 5.84
N GLY A 64 10.45 4.53 6.09
CA GLY A 64 10.43 3.14 5.66
C GLY A 64 10.56 2.99 4.15
N PHE A 65 10.00 3.90 3.35
CA PHE A 65 10.18 3.94 1.90
C PHE A 65 11.57 4.44 1.49
N VAL A 66 12.00 5.57 2.05
CA VAL A 66 13.20 6.29 1.63
C VAL A 66 14.46 5.48 1.94
N ILE A 67 14.59 4.89 3.13
CA ILE A 67 15.81 4.17 3.50
C ILE A 67 16.12 3.03 2.52
N PRO A 68 15.21 2.08 2.25
CA PRO A 68 15.51 0.97 1.36
C PRO A 68 15.56 1.39 -0.11
N LEU A 69 14.93 2.52 -0.48
CA LEU A 69 15.13 3.13 -1.80
C LEU A 69 16.59 3.52 -1.99
N PHE A 70 17.18 4.26 -1.04
CA PHE A 70 18.60 4.61 -1.10
C PHE A 70 19.51 3.39 -1.00
N LEU A 71 19.26 2.47 -0.08
CA LEU A 71 20.08 1.27 0.07
C LEU A 71 20.01 0.40 -1.19
N GLY A 72 18.82 0.20 -1.77
CA GLY A 72 18.63 -0.58 -2.99
C GLY A 72 19.38 0.03 -4.18
N GLY A 73 19.21 1.33 -4.42
CA GLY A 73 19.90 1.99 -5.53
C GLY A 73 21.41 2.16 -5.35
N THR A 74 21.88 2.36 -4.12
CA THR A 74 23.33 2.42 -3.88
C THR A 74 23.97 1.06 -4.03
N THR A 75 23.30 -0.02 -3.61
CA THR A 75 23.81 -1.40 -3.77
C THR A 75 24.00 -1.74 -5.24
N SER A 76 23.07 -1.37 -6.11
CA SER A 76 23.17 -1.67 -7.54
C SER A 76 24.28 -0.86 -8.24
N ILE A 77 24.44 0.41 -7.86
CA ILE A 77 25.57 1.26 -8.31
C ILE A 77 26.91 0.66 -7.85
N VAL A 78 27.03 0.30 -6.57
CA VAL A 78 28.25 -0.30 -6.03
C VAL A 78 28.57 -1.62 -6.71
N TRP A 79 27.56 -2.47 -6.94
CA TRP A 79 27.73 -3.71 -7.69
C TRP A 79 28.25 -3.48 -9.11
N ALA A 80 27.64 -2.56 -9.85
CA ALA A 80 28.09 -2.22 -11.20
C ALA A 80 29.54 -1.71 -11.23
N LEU A 81 29.92 -0.87 -10.26
CA LEU A 81 31.29 -0.38 -10.11
C LEU A 81 32.30 -1.50 -9.78
N VAL A 82 31.95 -2.39 -8.85
CA VAL A 82 32.84 -3.48 -8.40
C VAL A 82 33.07 -4.51 -9.50
N TYR A 83 32.04 -4.84 -10.27
CA TYR A 83 32.11 -5.89 -11.31
C TYR A 83 32.31 -5.34 -12.73
N ALA A 84 32.58 -4.05 -12.88
CA ALA A 84 32.74 -3.35 -14.16
C ALA A 84 31.59 -3.64 -15.15
N GLN A 85 30.36 -3.78 -14.63
CA GLN A 85 29.17 -4.04 -15.42
C GLN A 85 28.47 -2.71 -15.76
N PRO A 86 27.85 -2.59 -16.93
CA PRO A 86 27.01 -1.44 -17.22
C PRO A 86 25.81 -1.44 -16.26
N SER A 87 25.71 -0.42 -15.41
CA SER A 87 24.51 -0.20 -14.61
C SER A 87 23.36 0.25 -15.51
N PRO A 88 22.12 -0.20 -15.29
CA PRO A 88 20.96 0.40 -15.92
C PRO A 88 20.94 1.92 -15.66
N PRO A 89 20.39 2.73 -16.58
CA PRO A 89 20.29 4.16 -16.39
C PRO A 89 19.53 4.49 -15.10
N PHE A 90 20.08 5.37 -14.28
CA PHE A 90 19.39 5.90 -13.11
C PHE A 90 18.18 6.75 -13.56
N PRO A 91 16.99 6.66 -12.93
CA PRO A 91 16.66 5.88 -11.73
C PRO A 91 15.99 4.52 -12.02
N PHE A 92 16.09 3.97 -13.24
CA PHE A 92 15.39 2.73 -13.59
C PHE A 92 15.85 1.53 -12.77
N ASP A 93 17.13 1.52 -12.37
CA ASP A 93 17.70 0.51 -11.48
C ASP A 93 17.12 0.58 -10.04
N LEU A 94 16.87 1.81 -9.55
CA LEU A 94 16.21 2.06 -8.26
C LEU A 94 14.78 1.54 -8.23
N LEU A 95 14.06 1.66 -9.34
CA LEU A 95 12.69 1.16 -9.49
C LEU A 95 12.65 -0.36 -9.68
N GLY A 96 13.76 -0.96 -10.15
CA GLY A 96 13.90 -2.41 -10.30
C GLY A 96 14.02 -3.17 -8.98
N SER A 97 14.51 -2.52 -7.92
CA SER A 97 14.58 -3.14 -6.59
C SER A 97 13.25 -2.98 -5.84
N PRO A 98 12.60 -4.06 -5.40
CA PRO A 98 11.35 -3.98 -4.65
C PRO A 98 11.49 -3.51 -3.19
N SER A 99 12.71 -3.30 -2.72
CA SER A 99 13.05 -3.08 -1.30
C SER A 99 12.32 -1.88 -0.68
N TRP A 100 12.16 -0.80 -1.44
CA TRP A 100 11.51 0.45 -0.98
C TRP A 100 10.03 0.28 -0.66
N LEU A 101 9.33 -0.60 -1.40
CA LEU A 101 7.93 -0.92 -1.12
C LEU A 101 7.79 -1.78 0.13
N VAL A 102 8.65 -2.80 0.29
CA VAL A 102 8.70 -3.61 1.52
C VAL A 102 8.97 -2.71 2.72
N GLY A 103 9.93 -1.80 2.57
CA GLY A 103 10.24 -0.78 3.55
C GLY A 103 9.06 0.11 3.93
N TYR A 104 8.29 0.58 2.95
CA TYR A 104 7.07 1.37 3.19
C TYR A 104 6.05 0.59 4.04
N LEU A 105 5.82 -0.70 3.72
CA LEU A 105 4.90 -1.57 4.47
C LEU A 105 5.39 -1.79 5.91
N LEU A 106 6.68 -2.06 6.09
CA LEU A 106 7.30 -2.16 7.42
C LEU A 106 7.13 -0.86 8.20
N GLY A 107 7.33 0.30 7.56
CA GLY A 107 7.08 1.61 8.17
C GLY A 107 5.62 1.79 8.62
N ALA A 108 4.66 1.26 7.85
CA ALA A 108 3.24 1.27 8.23
C ALA A 108 2.95 0.39 9.46
N VAL A 109 3.53 -0.82 9.50
CA VAL A 109 3.41 -1.73 10.65
C VAL A 109 4.06 -1.14 11.89
N LEU A 110 5.27 -0.59 11.77
CA LEU A 110 5.98 0.06 12.86
C LEU A 110 5.19 1.25 13.41
N ALA A 111 4.53 2.04 12.56
CA ALA A 111 3.65 3.11 13.00
C ALA A 111 2.53 2.59 13.90
N GLU A 112 1.93 1.46 13.56
CA GLU A 112 0.86 0.88 14.36
C GLU A 112 1.39 0.25 15.67
N VAL A 113 2.45 -0.56 15.58
CA VAL A 113 3.01 -1.29 16.73
C VAL A 113 3.56 -0.33 17.78
N THR A 114 4.25 0.72 17.34
CA THR A 114 4.89 1.68 18.25
C THR A 114 3.93 2.73 18.80
N TRP A 115 2.70 2.83 18.27
CA TRP A 115 1.69 3.72 18.84
C TRP A 115 1.12 3.14 20.13
N THR A 116 1.52 3.68 21.28
CA THR A 116 0.98 3.29 22.57
C THR A 116 -0.41 3.87 22.76
N ARG A 117 -1.44 3.02 22.74
CA ARG A 117 -2.81 3.42 23.07
C ARG A 117 -2.96 3.49 24.60
N PRO A 118 -3.73 4.45 25.14
CA PRO A 118 -4.01 4.50 26.57
C PRO A 118 -4.47 3.14 27.09
N ARG A 119 -3.75 2.59 28.07
CA ARG A 119 -4.07 1.31 28.70
C ARG A 119 -5.10 1.51 29.80
N THR A 120 -6.26 2.05 29.46
CA THR A 120 -7.43 1.98 30.33
C THR A 120 -7.96 0.55 30.23
N GLN A 121 -8.08 -0.12 31.39
CA GLN A 121 -8.59 -1.48 31.68
C GLN A 121 -8.95 -2.38 30.48
N LYS A 122 -8.46 -3.63 30.43
CA LYS A 122 -8.78 -4.57 29.33
C LYS A 122 -10.26 -4.98 29.36
N ALA A 123 -11.10 -4.50 28.43
CA ALA A 123 -12.37 -5.16 28.14
C ALA A 123 -12.21 -6.15 26.99
N ALA A 124 -12.90 -7.28 27.08
CA ALA A 124 -13.13 -8.15 25.94
C ALA A 124 -13.91 -7.37 24.88
N ALA A 125 -13.45 -7.42 23.63
CA ALA A 125 -14.19 -6.82 22.52
C ALA A 125 -15.57 -7.50 22.43
N LEU A 126 -16.65 -6.79 22.75
CA LEU A 126 -18.01 -7.35 22.71
C LEU A 126 -18.44 -7.70 21.27
N VAL A 127 -17.75 -7.15 20.25
CA VAL A 127 -18.03 -7.44 18.84
C VAL A 127 -16.72 -7.78 18.11
N PRO A 128 -16.62 -8.96 17.45
CA PRO A 128 -15.47 -9.31 16.62
C PRO A 128 -15.24 -8.27 15.52
N ARG A 129 -13.98 -7.92 15.26
CA ARG A 129 -13.60 -7.07 14.12
C ARG A 129 -13.12 -7.96 12.98
N ARG A 130 -13.57 -7.69 11.76
CA ARG A 130 -13.12 -8.39 10.55
C ARG A 130 -12.46 -7.38 9.62
N VAL A 131 -11.48 -7.83 8.84
CA VAL A 131 -10.83 -6.97 7.82
C VAL A 131 -11.87 -6.40 6.84
N ALA A 132 -12.90 -7.18 6.52
CA ALA A 132 -14.00 -6.79 5.65
C ALA A 132 -14.87 -5.62 6.18
N ASP A 133 -14.77 -5.30 7.48
CA ASP A 133 -15.48 -4.16 8.08
C ASP A 133 -14.79 -2.82 7.74
N TYR A 134 -13.50 -2.88 7.42
CA TYR A 134 -12.66 -1.72 7.09
C TYR A 134 -12.48 -1.57 5.59
N ILE A 135 -12.18 -2.66 4.89
CA ILE A 135 -11.96 -2.66 3.43
C ILE A 135 -13.01 -3.52 2.74
N GLY A 136 -13.58 -3.01 1.65
CA GLY A 136 -14.59 -3.75 0.87
C GLY A 136 -14.08 -5.11 0.39
N ARG A 137 -14.95 -6.13 0.45
CA ARG A 137 -14.65 -7.47 -0.09
C ARG A 137 -14.08 -7.46 -1.52
N PRO A 138 -14.57 -6.62 -2.46
CA PRO A 138 -14.00 -6.58 -3.81
C PRO A 138 -12.52 -6.19 -3.82
N ALA A 139 -12.10 -5.27 -2.95
CA ALA A 139 -10.70 -4.87 -2.87
C ALA A 139 -9.83 -5.99 -2.28
N LEU A 140 -10.32 -6.73 -1.29
CA LEU A 140 -9.62 -7.91 -0.75
C LEU A 140 -9.46 -9.01 -1.82
N VAL A 141 -10.51 -9.29 -2.58
CA VAL A 141 -10.45 -10.25 -3.70
C VAL A 141 -9.45 -9.78 -4.75
N LEU A 142 -9.49 -8.50 -5.13
CA LEU A 142 -8.58 -7.93 -6.12
C LEU A 142 -7.12 -8.07 -5.69
N ILE A 143 -6.80 -7.77 -4.43
CA ILE A 143 -5.45 -7.93 -3.90
C ILE A 143 -4.95 -9.38 -4.02
N ARG A 144 -5.79 -10.35 -3.65
CA ARG A 144 -5.44 -11.77 -3.75
C ARG A 144 -5.28 -12.23 -5.18
N VAL A 145 -6.20 -11.84 -6.06
CA VAL A 145 -6.16 -12.22 -7.48
C VAL A 145 -4.91 -11.66 -8.15
N VAL A 146 -4.61 -10.37 -7.97
CA VAL A 146 -3.42 -9.74 -8.57
C VAL A 146 -2.15 -10.32 -7.95
N GLY A 147 -2.11 -10.55 -6.64
CA GLY A 147 -0.97 -11.18 -5.98
C GLY A 147 -0.70 -12.61 -6.47
N LEU A 148 -1.74 -13.45 -6.54
CA LEU A 148 -1.63 -14.82 -7.07
C LEU A 148 -1.27 -14.83 -8.56
N ALA A 149 -1.82 -13.90 -9.35
CA ALA A 149 -1.46 -13.76 -10.75
C ALA A 149 0.02 -13.39 -10.92
N THR A 150 0.54 -12.47 -10.11
CA THR A 150 1.97 -12.11 -10.10
C THR A 150 2.82 -13.34 -9.77
N ILE A 151 2.50 -14.07 -8.69
CA ILE A 151 3.25 -15.27 -8.30
C ILE A 151 3.20 -16.33 -9.41
N ALA A 152 2.03 -16.57 -9.99
CA ALA A 152 1.85 -17.57 -11.04
C ALA A 152 2.62 -17.18 -12.32
N VAL A 153 2.53 -15.93 -12.76
CA VAL A 153 3.24 -15.42 -13.94
C VAL A 153 4.75 -15.52 -13.74
N GLY A 154 5.28 -15.10 -12.59
CA GLY A 154 6.71 -15.22 -12.29
C GLY A 154 7.20 -16.68 -12.20
N VAL A 155 6.43 -17.58 -11.60
CA VAL A 155 6.75 -19.02 -11.54
C VAL A 155 6.72 -19.66 -12.93
N ILE A 156 5.67 -19.40 -13.71
CA ILE A 156 5.53 -19.91 -15.08
C ILE A 156 6.65 -19.36 -15.96
N GLY A 157 6.91 -18.07 -15.87
CA GLY A 157 7.97 -17.37 -16.59
C GLY A 157 9.35 -17.98 -16.31
N HIS A 158 9.67 -18.21 -15.04
CA HIS A 158 10.96 -18.75 -14.63
C HIS A 158 11.15 -20.23 -15.02
N TRP A 159 10.17 -21.09 -14.72
CA TRP A 159 10.34 -22.54 -14.88
C TRP A 159 10.01 -23.08 -16.27
N PHE A 160 9.12 -22.42 -17.01
CA PHE A 160 8.62 -22.94 -18.29
C PHE A 160 9.04 -22.08 -19.49
N LEU A 161 9.19 -20.76 -19.30
CA LEU A 161 9.48 -19.85 -20.41
C LEU A 161 10.95 -19.42 -20.49
N ALA A 162 11.74 -19.53 -19.42
CA ALA A 162 13.11 -19.00 -19.39
C ALA A 162 14.01 -19.47 -20.55
N GLY A 163 13.90 -20.73 -20.98
CA GLY A 163 14.66 -21.26 -22.12
C GLY A 163 14.18 -20.80 -23.50
N HIS A 164 13.03 -20.12 -23.58
CA HIS A 164 12.39 -19.66 -24.81
C HIS A 164 12.45 -18.14 -24.98
N LEU A 165 13.14 -17.43 -24.08
CA LEU A 165 13.27 -15.98 -24.15
C LEU A 165 14.53 -15.60 -24.91
N ARG A 166 14.44 -14.50 -25.65
CA ARG A 166 15.58 -13.85 -26.27
C ARG A 166 16.62 -13.45 -25.21
N ALA A 167 17.90 -13.58 -25.58
CA ALA A 167 19.01 -13.14 -24.75
C ALA A 167 18.84 -11.67 -24.32
N GLY A 168 19.02 -11.40 -23.03
CA GLY A 168 18.80 -10.07 -22.42
C GLY A 168 17.41 -9.88 -21.79
N PHE A 169 16.47 -10.79 -22.03
CA PHE A 169 15.20 -10.88 -21.29
C PHE A 169 15.26 -12.12 -20.38
N GLY A 170 14.96 -11.94 -19.08
CA GLY A 170 15.05 -13.04 -18.14
C GLY A 170 14.21 -12.84 -16.89
N PHE A 171 13.79 -13.97 -16.31
CA PHE A 171 13.08 -14.02 -15.03
C PHE A 171 13.99 -14.63 -13.98
N GLY A 172 14.26 -13.87 -12.92
CA GLY A 172 14.66 -14.47 -11.66
C GLY A 172 13.42 -14.93 -10.90
N PRO A 173 13.53 -15.89 -9.97
CA PRO A 173 12.45 -16.20 -9.03
C PRO A 173 12.16 -15.03 -8.06
N VAL A 174 13.01 -13.99 -8.07
CA VAL A 174 12.98 -12.87 -7.13
C VAL A 174 11.64 -12.10 -7.13
N PRO A 175 11.06 -11.66 -8.27
CA PRO A 175 9.79 -10.94 -8.25
C PRO A 175 8.64 -11.79 -7.72
N ALA A 176 8.55 -13.06 -8.13
CA ALA A 176 7.54 -14.00 -7.65
C ALA A 176 7.64 -14.24 -6.13
N VAL A 177 8.86 -14.50 -5.63
CA VAL A 177 9.12 -14.67 -4.19
C VAL A 177 8.80 -13.38 -3.44
N THR A 178 9.18 -12.23 -3.98
CA THR A 178 8.91 -10.93 -3.34
C THR A 178 7.40 -10.65 -3.30
N ALA A 179 6.68 -10.93 -4.38
CA ALA A 179 5.23 -10.82 -4.42
C ALA A 179 4.56 -11.73 -3.38
N ALA A 180 5.02 -12.98 -3.26
CA ALA A 180 4.52 -13.89 -2.22
C ALA A 180 4.77 -13.36 -0.80
N VAL A 181 5.99 -12.91 -0.52
CA VAL A 181 6.36 -12.31 0.78
C VAL A 181 5.50 -11.10 1.08
N VAL A 182 5.32 -10.19 0.13
CA VAL A 182 4.52 -8.97 0.32
C VAL A 182 3.06 -9.31 0.54
N LEU A 183 2.49 -10.27 -0.22
CA LEU A 183 1.10 -10.69 -0.05
C LEU A 183 0.87 -11.24 1.36
N VAL A 184 1.77 -12.11 1.84
CA VAL A 184 1.73 -12.68 3.18
C VAL A 184 1.90 -11.60 4.25
N LEU A 185 2.91 -10.74 4.12
CA LEU A 185 3.15 -9.65 5.08
C LEU A 185 1.98 -8.69 5.16
N MET A 186 1.38 -8.36 4.02
CA MET A 186 0.21 -7.49 3.97
C MET A 186 -1.00 -8.16 4.63
N GLU A 187 -1.33 -9.41 4.30
CA GLU A 187 -2.45 -10.11 4.95
C GLU A 187 -2.24 -10.26 6.47
N ALA A 188 -1.03 -10.66 6.89
CA ALA A 188 -0.66 -10.78 8.29
C ALA A 188 -0.77 -9.43 9.02
N SER A 189 -0.35 -8.34 8.38
CA SER A 189 -0.44 -6.99 8.95
C SER A 189 -1.88 -6.51 9.07
N LEU A 190 -2.71 -6.72 8.05
CA LEU A 190 -4.14 -6.39 8.09
C LEU A 190 -4.83 -7.16 9.22
N TRP A 191 -4.53 -8.46 9.34
CA TRP A 191 -5.05 -9.28 10.41
C TRP A 191 -4.59 -8.77 11.78
N PHE A 192 -3.29 -8.48 11.94
CA PHE A 192 -2.70 -7.97 13.18
C PHE A 192 -3.33 -6.65 13.62
N ILE A 193 -3.50 -5.68 12.70
CA ILE A 193 -4.10 -4.37 12.98
C ILE A 193 -5.55 -4.53 13.46
N VAL A 194 -6.31 -5.41 12.81
CA VAL A 194 -7.72 -5.66 13.14
C VAL A 194 -7.87 -6.35 14.51
N HIS A 195 -7.01 -7.32 14.80
CA HIS A 195 -7.06 -8.10 16.05
C HIS A 195 -6.34 -7.43 17.23
N ARG A 196 -5.72 -6.27 17.00
CA ARG A 196 -5.14 -5.47 18.07
C ARG A 196 -6.20 -5.14 19.13
N ARG A 197 -5.81 -5.17 20.41
CA ARG A 197 -6.71 -4.88 21.54
C ARG A 197 -7.30 -3.47 21.46
N GLN A 198 -8.54 -3.33 21.90
CA GLN A 198 -9.27 -2.06 21.94
C GLN A 198 -8.98 -1.32 23.25
N PRO A 199 -8.91 0.02 23.23
CA PRO A 199 -8.99 0.81 24.45
C PRO A 199 -10.39 0.68 25.07
N VAL A 200 -10.48 0.62 26.39
CA VAL A 200 -11.77 0.83 27.09
C VAL A 200 -11.95 2.32 27.25
N GLY A 201 -12.99 2.84 26.59
CA GLY A 201 -13.20 4.26 26.47
C GLY A 201 -14.64 4.60 26.12
N SER A 202 -14.90 5.90 26.01
CA SER A 202 -16.16 6.40 25.46
C SER A 202 -16.38 5.91 24.03
N GLU A 203 -17.63 5.94 23.56
CA GLU A 203 -17.96 5.66 22.17
C GLU A 203 -17.14 6.52 21.18
N SER A 204 -16.89 7.78 21.53
CA SER A 204 -16.05 8.69 20.73
C SER A 204 -14.60 8.19 20.59
N GLN A 205 -14.01 7.66 21.67
CA GLN A 205 -12.66 7.06 21.63
C GLN A 205 -12.63 5.78 20.80
N MET A 206 -13.67 4.95 20.88
CA MET A 206 -13.79 3.74 20.05
C MET A 206 -13.91 4.08 18.55
N ARG A 207 -14.74 5.07 18.20
CA ARG A 207 -14.90 5.54 16.82
C ARG A 207 -13.60 6.14 16.27
N LEU A 208 -12.90 6.93 17.08
CA LEU A 208 -11.59 7.48 16.71
C LEU A 208 -10.59 6.34 16.44
N ASP A 209 -10.51 5.35 17.32
CA ASP A 209 -9.66 4.18 17.14
C ASP A 209 -9.93 3.45 15.82
N ASP A 210 -11.21 3.22 15.52
CA ASP A 210 -11.64 2.55 14.29
C ASP A 210 -11.28 3.35 13.03
N ALA A 211 -11.39 4.68 13.08
CA ALA A 211 -10.96 5.55 11.99
C ALA A 211 -9.44 5.53 11.76
N LEU A 212 -8.65 5.55 12.84
CA LEU A 212 -7.18 5.46 12.76
C LEU A 212 -6.74 4.10 12.16
N ARG A 213 -7.37 3.00 12.61
CA ARG A 213 -7.14 1.66 12.04
C ARG A 213 -7.54 1.59 10.57
N SER A 214 -8.74 2.09 10.23
CA SER A 214 -9.23 2.14 8.85
C SER A 214 -8.22 2.85 7.95
N THR A 215 -7.70 3.99 8.40
CA THR A 215 -6.70 4.77 7.66
C THR A 215 -5.45 3.94 7.35
N THR A 216 -4.91 3.23 8.34
CA THR A 216 -3.72 2.39 8.15
C THR A 216 -4.01 1.19 7.28
N ILE A 217 -5.16 0.52 7.45
CA ILE A 217 -5.61 -0.60 6.62
C ILE A 217 -5.70 -0.20 5.15
N HIS A 218 -6.37 0.91 4.83
CA HIS A 218 -6.50 1.39 3.45
C HIS A 218 -5.14 1.74 2.85
N ARG A 219 -4.30 2.48 3.59
CA ARG A 219 -2.94 2.83 3.13
C ARG A 219 -2.07 1.61 2.85
N MET A 220 -2.17 0.57 3.68
CA MET A 220 -1.44 -0.69 3.47
C MET A 220 -2.00 -1.49 2.31
N ALA A 221 -3.32 -1.61 2.21
CA ALA A 221 -3.98 -2.34 1.13
C ALA A 221 -3.74 -1.67 -0.23
N GLY A 222 -3.83 -0.34 -0.31
CA GLY A 222 -3.52 0.41 -1.53
C GLY A 222 -2.05 0.27 -1.94
N ALA A 223 -1.12 0.38 -0.97
CA ALA A 223 0.30 0.19 -1.24
C ALA A 223 0.64 -1.23 -1.70
N GLY A 224 0.11 -2.24 -0.99
CA GLY A 224 0.31 -3.64 -1.33
C GLY A 224 -0.29 -3.99 -2.70
N LEU A 225 -1.49 -3.51 -3.01
CA LEU A 225 -2.09 -3.70 -4.32
C LEU A 225 -1.29 -3.02 -5.44
N GLY A 226 -0.86 -1.78 -5.22
CA GLY A 226 0.01 -1.07 -6.16
C GLY A 226 1.32 -1.80 -6.40
N MET A 227 1.91 -2.39 -5.36
CA MET A 227 3.10 -3.24 -5.49
C MET A 227 2.85 -4.48 -6.35
N MET A 228 1.73 -5.18 -6.16
CA MET A 228 1.39 -6.35 -6.99
C MET A 228 1.19 -5.95 -8.46
N PHE A 229 0.52 -4.83 -8.73
CA PHE A 229 0.41 -4.32 -10.10
C PHE A 229 1.75 -3.93 -10.71
N LEU A 230 2.66 -3.35 -9.93
CA LEU A 230 4.00 -3.01 -10.41
C LEU A 230 4.76 -4.28 -10.82
N PHE A 231 4.73 -5.32 -9.99
CA PHE A 231 5.40 -6.60 -10.28
C PHE A 231 4.79 -7.34 -11.45
N LEU A 232 3.46 -7.49 -11.45
CA LEU A 232 2.76 -8.09 -12.58
C LEU A 232 3.06 -7.30 -13.87
N GLY A 233 3.09 -5.98 -13.78
CA GLY A 233 3.41 -5.12 -14.91
C GLY A 233 4.80 -5.38 -15.50
N TYR A 234 5.81 -5.46 -14.62
CA TYR A 234 7.18 -5.77 -14.99
C TYR A 234 7.33 -7.18 -15.60
N GLU A 235 6.69 -8.18 -15.00
CA GLU A 235 6.72 -9.56 -15.49
C GLU A 235 6.06 -9.68 -16.87
N LEU A 236 4.86 -9.13 -17.05
CA LEU A 236 4.16 -9.15 -18.34
C LEU A 236 4.96 -8.43 -19.43
N PHE A 237 5.55 -7.27 -19.10
CA PHE A 237 6.39 -6.55 -20.04
C PHE A 237 7.61 -7.35 -20.46
N SER A 238 8.27 -7.99 -19.51
CA SER A 238 9.46 -8.81 -19.75
C SER A 238 9.13 -10.07 -20.57
N ILE A 239 8.00 -10.73 -20.29
CA ILE A 239 7.56 -11.93 -21.06
C ILE A 239 7.27 -11.49 -22.49
N GLY A 240 6.48 -10.44 -22.65
CA GLY A 240 6.13 -9.89 -23.94
C GLY A 240 7.34 -9.49 -24.78
N GLY A 241 8.36 -8.88 -24.19
CA GLY A 241 9.58 -8.50 -24.91
C GLY A 241 10.45 -9.69 -25.34
N GLY A 242 10.42 -10.79 -24.58
CA GLY A 242 11.29 -11.95 -24.77
C GLY A 242 10.74 -13.05 -25.68
N ILE A 243 9.42 -13.19 -25.83
CA ILE A 243 8.79 -14.27 -26.62
C ILE A 243 8.76 -13.99 -28.13
N GLU A 244 8.82 -15.05 -28.94
CA GLU A 244 8.85 -14.95 -30.40
C GLU A 244 7.46 -14.84 -31.05
N GLY A 245 6.39 -15.22 -30.35
CA GLY A 245 5.02 -15.20 -30.87
C GLY A 245 4.45 -13.79 -31.09
N GLN A 246 3.98 -13.50 -32.32
CA GLN A 246 3.64 -12.13 -32.76
C GLN A 246 2.53 -11.45 -31.93
N ALA A 247 1.47 -12.16 -31.57
CA ALA A 247 0.33 -11.56 -30.85
C ALA A 247 0.67 -11.25 -29.38
N LEU A 248 1.21 -12.22 -28.63
CA LEU A 248 1.56 -12.04 -27.22
C LEU A 248 2.69 -11.02 -27.03
N ARG A 249 3.63 -10.94 -28.00
CA ARG A 249 4.69 -9.93 -28.02
C ARG A 249 4.17 -8.49 -28.06
N ILE A 250 2.96 -8.28 -28.57
CA ILE A 250 2.31 -6.96 -28.61
C ILE A 250 1.43 -6.78 -27.38
N ILE A 251 0.61 -7.78 -27.03
CA ILE A 251 -0.41 -7.65 -25.98
C ILE A 251 0.22 -7.54 -24.58
N LEU A 252 1.17 -8.41 -24.23
CA LEU A 252 1.70 -8.50 -22.88
C LEU A 252 2.46 -7.23 -22.45
N PRO A 253 3.27 -6.56 -23.29
CA PRO A 253 3.88 -5.29 -22.91
C PRO A 253 2.87 -4.20 -22.64
N TRP A 254 1.81 -4.08 -23.45
CA TRP A 254 0.76 -3.09 -23.22
C TRP A 254 -0.07 -3.40 -21.96
N ALA A 255 -0.35 -4.68 -21.68
CA ALA A 255 -0.94 -5.08 -20.41
C ALA A 255 -0.03 -4.75 -19.22
N GLY A 256 1.28 -4.92 -19.38
CA GLY A 256 2.28 -4.55 -18.38
C GLY A 256 2.29 -3.04 -18.10
N VAL A 257 2.32 -2.23 -19.16
CA VAL A 257 2.19 -0.77 -19.10
C VAL A 257 0.88 -0.37 -18.41
N ALA A 258 -0.25 -1.00 -18.75
CA ALA A 258 -1.53 -0.72 -18.11
C ALA A 258 -1.51 -1.04 -16.60
N CYS A 259 -0.88 -2.15 -16.18
CA CYS A 259 -0.73 -2.46 -14.75
C CYS A 259 0.04 -1.36 -14.01
N VAL A 260 1.12 -0.84 -14.59
CA VAL A 260 1.93 0.22 -13.97
C VAL A 260 1.21 1.57 -13.98
N PHE A 261 0.74 2.03 -15.13
CA PHE A 261 0.23 3.40 -15.29
C PHE A 261 -1.26 3.55 -14.94
N VAL A 262 -2.02 2.46 -14.88
CA VAL A 262 -3.44 2.47 -14.50
C VAL A 262 -3.65 1.72 -13.19
N GLY A 263 -3.12 0.51 -13.06
CA GLY A 263 -3.28 -0.31 -11.85
C GLY A 263 -2.71 0.34 -10.59
N VAL A 264 -1.47 0.84 -10.65
CA VAL A 264 -0.83 1.49 -9.48
C VAL A 264 -1.58 2.76 -9.06
N PRO A 265 -1.89 3.74 -9.93
CA PRO A 265 -2.65 4.92 -9.50
C PRO A 265 -4.06 4.59 -8.98
N LEU A 266 -4.77 3.65 -9.62
CA LEU A 266 -6.10 3.24 -9.16
C LEU A 266 -6.04 2.57 -7.79
N SER A 267 -5.00 1.77 -7.51
CA SER A 267 -4.82 1.17 -6.19
C SER A 267 -4.73 2.23 -5.08
N TRP A 268 -4.01 3.33 -5.33
CA TRP A 268 -3.89 4.44 -4.38
C TRP A 268 -5.17 5.26 -4.26
N GLN A 269 -5.83 5.55 -5.38
CA GLN A 269 -7.02 6.42 -5.39
C GLN A 269 -8.27 5.71 -4.85
N ARG A 270 -8.46 4.43 -5.18
CA ARG A 270 -9.70 3.70 -4.85
C ARG A 270 -9.59 2.87 -3.57
N VAL A 271 -8.40 2.34 -3.28
CA VAL A 271 -8.15 1.49 -2.10
C VAL A 271 -7.30 2.23 -1.06
N GLY A 272 -6.25 2.93 -1.48
CA GLY A 272 -5.33 3.64 -0.59
C GLY A 272 -5.93 4.88 0.08
N HIS A 273 -6.95 5.47 -0.53
CA HIS A 273 -7.48 6.77 -0.11
C HIS A 273 -8.55 6.62 0.98
N PRO A 274 -8.30 7.09 2.21
CA PRO A 274 -9.18 6.82 3.34
C PRO A 274 -10.53 7.53 3.26
N ARG A 275 -10.67 8.56 2.40
CA ARG A 275 -11.95 9.28 2.22
C ARG A 275 -13.04 8.47 1.52
N VAL A 276 -12.71 7.31 0.96
CA VAL A 276 -13.65 6.55 0.11
C VAL A 276 -14.47 5.55 0.93
N TRP A 277 -14.08 5.26 2.18
CA TRP A 277 -14.65 4.14 2.93
C TRP A 277 -14.94 4.51 4.40
N PRO A 278 -16.17 4.95 4.70
CA PRO A 278 -16.63 5.06 6.08
C PRO A 278 -16.62 3.67 6.74
N VAL A 279 -16.28 3.62 8.03
CA VAL A 279 -16.28 2.38 8.81
C VAL A 279 -17.72 1.86 8.90
N ARG A 280 -17.99 0.66 8.39
CA ARG A 280 -19.36 0.11 8.26
C ARG A 280 -19.87 -0.58 9.52
N ARG A 281 -19.41 -0.15 10.69
CA ARG A 281 -19.75 -0.80 11.96
C ARG A 281 -20.95 -0.08 12.56
N HIS A 282 -22.12 -0.71 12.48
CA HIS A 282 -23.26 -0.33 13.32
C HIS A 282 -22.94 -0.74 14.75
N THR A 283 -22.73 0.23 15.63
CA THR A 283 -22.82 0.00 17.06
C THR A 283 -24.24 -0.43 17.36
N SER A 284 -24.42 -1.66 17.83
CA SER A 284 -25.71 -2.35 18.03
C SER A 284 -26.69 -1.67 19.01
N GLY A 285 -26.45 -0.42 19.41
CA GLY A 285 -27.32 0.39 20.26
C GLY A 285 -28.13 1.43 19.49
N GLU A 286 -27.85 1.66 18.20
CA GLU A 286 -28.76 2.43 17.35
C GLU A 286 -29.84 1.45 16.89
N ALA A 287 -30.82 1.24 17.77
CA ALA A 287 -32.10 0.67 17.41
C ALA A 287 -32.51 1.32 16.10
N ALA A 288 -32.78 0.49 15.08
CA ALA A 288 -33.25 0.92 13.78
C ALA A 288 -34.25 2.06 14.00
N SER A 289 -33.85 3.29 13.63
CA SER A 289 -34.77 4.40 13.67
C SER A 289 -35.96 3.95 12.81
N PRO A 290 -37.20 3.87 13.34
CA PRO A 290 -38.35 3.33 12.62
C PRO A 290 -38.73 4.12 11.34
N MET A 291 -37.93 5.12 10.98
CA MET A 291 -38.20 6.10 9.95
C MET A 291 -37.87 5.62 8.53
N ASP A 292 -37.12 4.52 8.35
CA ASP A 292 -36.81 3.95 7.03
C ASP A 292 -37.87 2.97 6.48
N THR A 293 -38.94 2.72 7.24
CA THR A 293 -40.04 1.83 6.81
C THR A 293 -41.21 2.53 6.12
N VAL A 294 -41.21 3.85 5.96
CA VAL A 294 -42.44 4.57 5.54
C VAL A 294 -42.59 4.79 4.02
N ASP A 295 -41.55 4.67 3.18
CA ASP A 295 -41.67 5.23 1.82
C ASP A 295 -41.26 4.31 0.64
N ARG A 296 -41.56 3.00 0.73
CA ARG A 296 -41.37 2.07 -0.41
C ARG A 296 -42.66 1.41 -0.92
N THR A 297 -43.84 1.93 -0.60
CA THR A 297 -45.12 1.42 -1.11
C THR A 297 -45.89 2.42 -1.97
N ALA A 298 -45.20 3.29 -2.71
CA ALA A 298 -45.83 4.14 -3.72
C ALA A 298 -44.92 4.32 -4.93
N THR A 299 -44.99 3.38 -5.87
CA THR A 299 -45.06 3.51 -7.35
C THR A 299 -44.63 2.21 -8.00
#